data_AF-A0A1V4TJ75-F1
#
_entry.id   AF-A0A1V4TJ75-F1
#
_cell.length_a   1.000
_cell.length_b   1.000
_cell.length_c   1.000
_cell.angle_alpha   90.00
_cell.angle_beta   90.00
_cell.angle_gamma   90.00
#
_symmetry.space_group_name_H-M   'P 1'
#
loop_
_entity.id
_entity.type
_entity.pdbx_description
1 polymer ?
#
loop_
_entity_poly.entity_id
_entity_poly.type
_entity_poly.pdbx_seq_one_letter_code
_entity_poly.pdbx_strand_id
1 'polypeptide(L)'
;MEGDLKDLVLGFRKYTGKTQSEVADKLEVSTDIETALETGTYKQPTKHLMGRIKDLTSGCDQNDLVHIGKGYRIMDGLGPDFKYFIRGLEQARGIDPKELLNQPEDEFYRIIGSVNLDEFDLVMAGRKA
;
A
#
# COMPACT_ATOMS: atom_id res chain seq x y z
N MET A 1 6.37 13.02 0.81
CA MET A 1 6.01 12.93 -0.63
C MET A 1 7.00 12.04 -1.39
N GLU A 2 8.31 12.31 -1.42
CA GLU A 2 9.28 11.39 -2.07
C GLU A 2 9.40 10.02 -1.37
N GLY A 3 9.31 9.97 -0.03
CA GLY A 3 9.41 8.72 0.73
C GLY A 3 8.25 7.74 0.55
N ASP A 4 7.05 8.25 0.22
CA ASP A 4 5.83 7.45 0.05
C ASP A 4 5.48 7.22 -1.42
N LEU A 5 6.35 7.62 -2.37
CA LEU A 5 6.04 7.56 -3.80
C LEU A 5 5.69 6.13 -4.25
N LYS A 6 6.47 5.15 -3.78
CA LYS A 6 6.23 3.74 -4.08
C LYS A 6 4.85 3.28 -3.59
N ASP A 7 4.40 3.78 -2.44
CA ASP A 7 3.13 3.42 -1.83
C ASP A 7 1.98 4.15 -2.52
N LEU A 8 2.20 5.40 -2.92
CA LEU A 8 1.24 6.20 -3.68
C LEU A 8 0.92 5.55 -5.04
N VAL A 9 1.94 5.16 -5.80
CA VAL A 9 1.75 4.55 -7.14
C VAL A 9 1.09 3.18 -7.02
N LEU A 10 1.58 2.33 -6.10
CA LEU A 10 0.98 1.02 -5.83
C LEU A 10 -0.47 1.15 -5.36
N GLY A 11 -0.72 2.06 -4.41
CA GLY A 11 -2.05 2.34 -3.88
C GLY A 11 -3.03 2.78 -4.95
N PHE A 12 -2.62 3.70 -5.84
CA PHE A 12 -3.42 4.11 -6.99
C PHE A 12 -3.78 2.93 -7.89
N ARG A 13 -2.79 2.11 -8.26
CA ARG A 13 -3.01 0.96 -9.14
C ARG A 13 -4.01 -0.02 -8.54
N LYS A 14 -3.83 -0.35 -7.26
CA LYS A 14 -4.69 -1.28 -6.53
C LYS A 14 -6.10 -0.73 -6.32
N TYR A 15 -6.23 0.52 -5.89
CA TYR A 15 -7.52 1.19 -5.72
C TYR A 15 -8.33 1.26 -7.02
N THR A 16 -7.67 1.48 -8.16
CA THR A 16 -8.33 1.58 -9.46
C THR A 16 -8.47 0.25 -10.20
N GLY A 17 -7.98 -0.86 -9.64
CA GLY A 17 -7.99 -2.18 -10.27
C GLY A 17 -7.18 -2.27 -11.56
N LYS A 18 -6.23 -1.35 -11.77
CA LYS A 18 -5.45 -1.27 -13.01
C LYS A 18 -4.29 -2.24 -13.03
N THR A 19 -3.89 -2.64 -14.22
CA THR A 19 -2.64 -3.35 -14.47
C THR A 19 -1.45 -2.38 -14.45
N GLN A 20 -0.25 -2.91 -14.23
CA GLN A 20 0.98 -2.13 -14.29
C GLN A 20 1.19 -1.49 -15.67
N SER A 21 0.87 -2.21 -16.74
CA SER A 21 0.95 -1.68 -18.12
C SER A 21 0.04 -0.48 -18.32
N GLU A 22 -1.21 -0.52 -17.84
CA GLU A 22 -2.11 0.63 -17.94
C GLU A 22 -1.64 1.85 -17.14
N VAL A 23 -1.00 1.63 -15.98
CA VAL A 23 -0.41 2.72 -15.19
C VAL A 23 0.81 3.29 -15.91
N ALA A 24 1.67 2.44 -16.46
CA ALA A 24 2.83 2.83 -17.25
C ALA A 24 2.44 3.67 -18.47
N ASP A 25 1.41 3.23 -19.21
CA ASP A 25 0.86 3.96 -20.35
C ASP A 25 0.35 5.35 -19.95
N LYS A 26 -0.38 5.46 -18.83
CA LYS A 26 -0.84 6.75 -18.31
C LYS A 26 0.31 7.66 -17.86
N LEU A 27 1.43 7.08 -17.44
CA LEU A 27 2.63 7.79 -17.07
C LEU A 27 3.58 8.03 -18.26
N GLU A 28 3.25 7.54 -19.46
CA GLU A 28 4.12 7.46 -20.64
C GLU A 28 5.55 7.02 -20.30
N VAL A 29 5.65 5.93 -19.54
CA VAL A 29 6.90 5.26 -19.21
C VAL A 29 6.82 3.79 -19.59
N SER A 30 7.95 3.09 -19.62
CA SER A 30 7.93 1.63 -19.76
C SER A 30 7.37 0.98 -18.49
N THR A 31 6.82 -0.23 -18.63
CA THR A 31 6.37 -1.05 -17.50
C THR A 31 7.50 -1.31 -16.49
N ASP A 32 8.77 -1.36 -16.93
CA ASP A 32 9.93 -1.48 -16.06
C ASP A 32 10.09 -0.26 -15.13
N ILE A 33 9.85 0.96 -15.65
CA ILE A 33 9.90 2.18 -14.85
C ILE A 33 8.74 2.22 -13.87
N GLU A 34 7.54 1.82 -14.29
CA GLU A 34 6.38 1.68 -13.39
C GLU A 34 6.67 0.70 -12.25
N THR A 35 7.24 -0.47 -12.58
CA THR A 35 7.66 -1.47 -11.59
C THR A 35 8.73 -0.91 -10.68
N ALA A 36 9.67 -0.13 -11.20
CA ALA A 36 10.72 0.51 -10.42
C ALA A 36 10.17 1.59 -9.47
N LEU A 37 9.11 2.30 -9.88
CA LEU A 37 8.35 3.22 -9.01
C LEU A 37 7.66 2.44 -7.88
N GLU A 38 6.92 1.39 -8.21
CA GLU A 38 6.21 0.57 -7.23
C GLU A 38 7.13 -0.22 -6.30
N THR A 39 8.36 -0.52 -6.70
CA THR A 39 9.34 -1.19 -5.83
C THR A 39 10.18 -0.20 -5.03
N GLY A 40 10.09 1.10 -5.32
CA GLY A 40 10.94 2.14 -4.73
C GLY A 40 12.40 2.07 -5.18
N THR A 41 12.71 1.30 -6.23
CA THR A 41 14.05 1.24 -6.82
C THR A 41 14.34 2.43 -7.74
N TYR A 42 13.29 3.11 -8.22
CA TYR A 42 13.39 4.37 -8.96
C TYR A 42 13.45 5.58 -8.03
N LYS A 43 14.65 5.87 -7.51
CA LYS A 43 14.85 6.82 -6.39
C LYS A 43 14.59 8.29 -6.71
N GLN A 44 14.73 8.71 -7.96
CA GLN A 44 14.64 10.13 -8.34
C GLN A 44 13.89 10.30 -9.66
N PRO A 45 12.55 10.37 -9.63
CA PRO A 45 11.78 10.70 -10.80
C PRO A 45 12.10 12.08 -11.34
N THR A 46 12.08 12.21 -12.68
CA THR A 46 12.18 13.52 -13.32
C THR A 46 11.01 14.40 -12.89
N LYS A 47 11.20 15.73 -12.89
CA LYS A 47 10.11 16.69 -12.60
C LYS A 47 8.88 16.45 -13.47
N HIS A 48 9.09 16.08 -14.73
CA HIS A 48 8.02 15.77 -15.67
C HIS A 48 7.21 14.56 -15.21
N LEU A 49 7.86 13.42 -14.95
CA LEU A 49 7.20 12.22 -14.43
C LEU A 49 6.50 12.49 -13.08
N MET A 50 7.11 13.33 -12.24
CA MET A 50 6.51 13.70 -10.97
C MET A 50 5.25 14.55 -11.13
N GLY A 51 5.18 15.39 -12.17
CA GLY A 51 3.95 16.08 -12.56
C GLY A 51 2.86 15.09 -12.96
N ARG A 52 3.20 14.11 -13.79
CA ARG A 52 2.23 13.09 -14.25
C ARG A 52 1.67 12.25 -13.13
N ILE A 53 2.49 11.86 -12.15
CA ILE A 53 2.03 11.07 -11.00
C ILE A 53 1.07 11.91 -10.14
N LYS A 54 1.32 13.22 -9.99
CA LYS A 54 0.38 14.12 -9.32
C LYS A 54 -0.94 14.22 -10.09
N ASP A 55 -0.88 14.36 -11.41
CA ASP A 55 -2.09 14.43 -12.25
C ASP A 55 -2.87 13.11 -12.20
N LEU A 56 -2.17 11.97 -12.27
CA LEU A 56 -2.72 10.62 -12.18
C LEU A 56 -3.50 10.42 -10.88
N THR A 57 -3.01 10.98 -9.77
CA THR A 57 -3.57 10.81 -8.42
C THR A 57 -4.45 11.97 -7.96
N SER A 58 -4.64 13.00 -8.80
CA SER A 58 -5.31 14.26 -8.43
C SER A 58 -6.79 14.10 -8.02
N GLY A 59 -7.46 13.05 -8.50
CA GLY A 59 -8.85 12.73 -8.18
C GLY A 59 -9.04 11.85 -6.94
N CYS A 60 -7.98 11.54 -6.22
CA CYS A 60 -8.00 10.65 -5.05
C CYS A 60 -7.38 11.33 -3.83
N ASP A 61 -7.74 10.87 -2.63
CA ASP A 61 -6.99 11.25 -1.43
C ASP A 61 -5.63 10.52 -1.44
N GLN A 62 -4.55 11.29 -1.55
CA GLN A 62 -3.21 10.73 -1.63
C GLN A 62 -2.79 9.99 -0.36
N ASN A 63 -3.29 10.39 0.81
CA ASN A 63 -3.00 9.68 2.05
C ASN A 63 -3.68 8.30 2.07
N ASP A 64 -4.93 8.23 1.60
CA ASP A 64 -5.63 6.96 1.46
C ASP A 64 -4.90 6.04 0.48
N LEU A 65 -4.47 6.57 -0.67
CA LEU A 65 -3.66 5.80 -1.62
C LEU A 65 -2.36 5.29 -0.98
N VAL A 66 -1.64 6.14 -0.24
CA VAL A 66 -0.42 5.72 0.48
C VAL A 66 -0.73 4.61 1.50
N HIS A 67 -1.82 4.72 2.26
CA HIS A 67 -2.21 3.68 3.22
C HIS A 67 -2.58 2.37 2.52
N ILE A 68 -3.36 2.43 1.43
CA ILE A 68 -3.68 1.25 0.63
C ILE A 68 -2.39 0.59 0.14
N GLY A 69 -1.46 1.36 -0.45
CA GLY A 69 -0.18 0.85 -0.91
C GLY A 69 0.65 0.19 0.20
N LYS A 70 0.72 0.82 1.37
CA LYS A 70 1.37 0.25 2.57
C LYS A 70 0.71 -1.05 3.00
N GLY A 71 -0.62 -1.10 3.08
CA GLY A 71 -1.38 -2.29 3.46
C GLY A 71 -1.10 -3.48 2.56
N TYR A 72 -1.08 -3.26 1.23
CA TYR A 72 -0.70 -4.29 0.28
C TYR A 72 0.72 -4.82 0.51
N ARG A 73 1.69 -3.93 0.77
CA ARG A 73 3.07 -4.36 1.05
C ARG A 73 3.19 -5.15 2.35
N ILE A 74 2.48 -4.75 3.40
CA ILE A 74 2.47 -5.48 4.67
C ILE A 74 1.99 -6.92 4.42
N MET A 75 0.90 -7.07 3.68
CA MET A 75 0.37 -8.39 3.35
C MET A 75 1.36 -9.21 2.50
N ASP A 76 1.88 -8.63 1.41
CA ASP A 76 2.82 -9.33 0.52
C ASP A 76 4.14 -9.67 1.22
N GLY A 77 4.64 -8.76 2.05
CA GLY A 77 5.90 -8.92 2.79
C GLY A 77 5.82 -9.96 3.90
N LEU A 78 4.70 -10.03 4.62
CA LEU A 78 4.50 -11.01 5.69
C LEU A 78 4.02 -12.37 5.17
N GLY A 79 3.33 -12.40 4.03
CA GLY A 79 2.85 -13.63 3.41
C GLY A 79 2.08 -14.53 4.40
N PRO A 80 2.49 -15.78 4.64
CA PRO A 80 1.81 -16.69 5.58
C PRO A 80 1.75 -16.20 7.03
N ASP A 81 2.65 -15.30 7.44
CA ASP A 81 2.69 -14.74 8.80
C ASP A 81 1.68 -13.60 9.00
N PHE A 82 1.07 -13.09 7.94
CA PHE A 82 0.08 -12.01 8.00
C PHE A 82 -1.12 -12.33 8.91
N LYS A 83 -1.51 -13.61 9.03
CA LYS A 83 -2.54 -14.04 9.98
C LYS A 83 -2.22 -13.68 11.44
N TYR A 84 -0.94 -13.64 11.81
CA TYR A 84 -0.50 -13.23 13.15
C TYR A 84 -0.51 -11.71 13.29
N PHE A 85 -0.20 -10.97 12.23
CA PHE A 85 -0.35 -9.52 12.21
C PHE A 85 -1.79 -9.10 12.52
N ILE A 86 -2.79 -9.72 11.86
CA ILE A 86 -4.22 -9.44 12.11
C ILE A 86 -4.61 -9.73 13.57
N ARG A 87 -4.14 -10.85 14.14
CA ARG A 87 -4.34 -11.16 15.57
C ARG A 87 -3.65 -10.13 16.48
N GLY A 88 -2.47 -9.68 16.10
CA GLY A 88 -1.74 -8.63 16.80
C GLY A 88 -2.51 -7.30 16.83
N LEU A 89 -3.20 -6.96 15.75
CA LEU A 89 -4.04 -5.76 15.67
C LEU A 89 -5.21 -5.80 16.65
N GLU A 90 -5.84 -6.96 16.82
CA GLU A 90 -6.88 -7.16 17.83
C GLU A 90 -6.33 -6.85 19.23
N GLN A 91 -5.15 -7.38 19.56
CA GLN A 91 -4.53 -7.19 20.88
C GLN A 91 -4.05 -5.75 21.10
N ALA A 92 -3.44 -5.13 20.09
CA ALA A 92 -2.79 -3.82 20.24
C ALA A 92 -3.75 -2.64 20.06
N ARG A 93 -4.80 -2.79 19.25
CA ARG A 93 -5.71 -1.71 18.84
C ARG A 93 -7.19 -2.04 19.06
N GLY A 94 -7.54 -3.26 19.47
CA GLY A 94 -8.93 -3.68 19.64
C GLY A 94 -9.67 -3.85 18.31
N ILE A 95 -8.96 -4.03 17.20
CA ILE A 95 -9.56 -4.21 15.88
C ILE A 95 -10.05 -5.65 15.77
N ASP A 96 -11.36 -5.87 15.64
CA ASP A 96 -11.93 -7.21 15.45
C ASP A 96 -11.47 -7.80 14.09
N PRO A 97 -10.77 -8.94 14.07
CA PRO A 97 -10.32 -9.58 12.84
C PRO A 97 -11.46 -9.89 11.86
N LYS A 98 -12.64 -10.28 12.34
CA LYS A 98 -13.78 -10.61 11.50
C LYS A 98 -14.37 -9.36 10.88
N GLU A 99 -14.50 -8.27 11.64
CA GLU A 99 -14.97 -7.00 11.09
C GLU A 99 -14.01 -6.48 10.03
N LEU A 100 -12.70 -6.54 10.30
CA LEU A 100 -11.66 -6.15 9.35
C LEU A 100 -11.72 -6.99 8.07
N LEU A 101 -11.77 -8.32 8.18
CA LEU A 101 -11.82 -9.22 7.02
C LEU A 101 -13.11 -9.11 6.18
N ASN A 102 -14.18 -8.55 6.74
CA ASN A 102 -15.44 -8.31 6.04
C ASN A 102 -15.49 -6.94 5.36
N GLN A 103 -14.47 -6.09 5.53
CA GLN A 103 -14.40 -4.81 4.83
C GLN A 103 -14.19 -5.01 3.32
N PRO A 104 -14.60 -4.04 2.48
CA PRO A 104 -14.13 -3.93 1.11
C PRO A 104 -12.61 -3.97 1.04
N GLU A 105 -12.07 -4.48 -0.08
CA GLU A 105 -10.63 -4.73 -0.23
C GLU A 105 -9.79 -3.45 -0.04
N ASP A 106 -10.20 -2.34 -0.63
CA ASP A 106 -9.57 -1.04 -0.48
C ASP A 106 -9.58 -0.56 0.97
N GLU A 107 -10.71 -0.68 1.65
CA GLU A 107 -10.87 -0.32 3.07
C GLU A 107 -10.00 -1.20 3.98
N PHE A 108 -9.96 -2.51 3.73
CA PHE A 108 -9.12 -3.46 4.44
C PHE A 108 -7.64 -3.05 4.40
N TYR A 109 -7.11 -2.78 3.21
CA TYR A 109 -5.71 -2.38 3.05
C TYR A 109 -5.45 -0.98 3.57
N ARG A 110 -6.41 -0.05 3.43
CA ARG A 110 -6.30 1.29 4.02
C ARG A 110 -6.17 1.22 5.54
N ILE A 111 -7.02 0.44 6.21
CA ILE A 111 -6.97 0.29 7.67
C ILE A 111 -5.60 -0.27 8.07
N ILE A 112 -5.17 -1.37 7.46
CA ILE A 112 -3.89 -2.02 7.81
C ILE A 112 -2.69 -1.10 7.58
N GLY A 113 -2.63 -0.42 6.44
CA GLY A 113 -1.52 0.49 6.12
C GLY A 113 -1.56 1.82 6.87
N SER A 114 -2.67 2.16 7.53
CA SER A 114 -2.77 3.31 8.43
C SER A 114 -2.25 3.04 9.85
N VAL A 115 -2.04 1.77 10.19
CA VAL A 115 -1.56 1.39 11.52
C VAL A 115 -0.11 1.80 11.69
N ASN A 116 0.11 2.85 12.49
CA ASN A 116 1.45 3.29 12.88
C ASN A 116 1.97 2.44 14.05
N LEU A 117 2.20 1.15 13.80
CA LEU A 117 2.85 0.21 14.72
C LEU A 117 3.86 -0.63 13.93
N ASP A 118 4.87 -1.13 14.62
CA ASP A 118 5.85 -2.01 14.02
C ASP A 118 5.21 -3.36 13.65
N GLU A 119 5.39 -3.76 12.39
CA GLU A 119 4.80 -4.99 11.84
C GLU A 119 5.31 -6.24 12.57
N PHE A 120 6.59 -6.24 12.97
CA PHE A 120 7.20 -7.36 13.68
C PHE A 120 6.65 -7.46 15.10
N ASP A 121 6.50 -6.34 15.81
CA ASP A 121 5.88 -6.32 17.14
C ASP A 121 4.44 -6.85 17.10
N LEU A 122 3.66 -6.45 16.09
CA LEU A 122 2.30 -6.95 15.89
C LEU A 122 2.27 -8.46 15.60
N VAL A 123 3.12 -8.95 14.71
CA VAL A 123 3.24 -10.38 14.43
C VAL A 123 3.63 -11.15 15.68
N MET A 124 4.58 -10.64 16.47
CA MET A 124 5.03 -11.28 17.71
C MET A 124 3.94 -11.29 18.79
N ALA A 125 3.13 -10.23 18.89
CA ALA A 125 1.96 -10.21 19.76
C ALA A 125 0.93 -11.27 19.33
N GLY A 126 0.58 -11.34 18.06
CA GLY A 126 -0.39 -12.30 17.54
C GLY A 126 0.07 -13.76 17.52
N ARG A 127 1.39 -14.01 17.58
CA ARG A 127 1.94 -15.37 17.78
C ARG A 127 1.79 -15.87 19.22
N LYS A 128 1.70 -14.95 20.19
CA LYS A 128 1.58 -15.25 21.62
C LYS A 128 0.14 -15.37 22.11
N ALA A 129 -0.82 -14.86 21.33
CA ALA A 129 -2.26 -14.96 21.55
C ALA A 129 -2.81 -16.30 21.04
#